data_AF-A0A1H1R5C5-F1
#
_entry.id   AF-A0A1H1R5C5-F1
#
_cell.length_a   1.000
_cell.length_b   1.000
_cell.length_c   1.000
_cell.angle_alpha   90.00
_cell.angle_beta   90.00
_cell.angle_gamma   90.00
#
_symmetry.space_group_name_H-M   'P 1'
#
loop_
_entity.id
_entity.type
_entity.pdbx_description
1 polymer ?
#
loop_
_entity_poly.entity_id
_entity_poly.type
_entity_poly.pdbx_seq_one_letter_code
_entity_poly.pdbx_strand_id
1 'polypeptide(L)' 'MDKRLEAASEPRHYIILVLAIVLGLVGIYLRFADFKHSSEIADVILFIGTIIAIKTVFNIMK' A
#
# COMPACT_ATOMS: atom_id res chain seq x y z
N MET A 1 16.40 26.66 -0.37
CA MET A 1 15.62 25.56 -0.97
C MET A 1 14.70 25.02 0.12
N ASP A 2 13.41 24.87 -0.18
CA ASP A 2 12.38 24.57 0.82
C ASP A 2 12.55 23.15 1.39
N LYS A 3 12.90 23.02 2.68
CA LYS A 3 13.27 21.73 3.32
C LYS A 3 12.17 20.67 3.24
N ARG A 4 10.92 21.06 2.93
CA ARG A 4 9.78 20.15 2.79
C ARG A 4 9.84 19.34 1.49
N LEU A 5 10.44 19.89 0.43
CA LEU A 5 10.54 19.23 -0.87
C LEU A 5 11.58 18.10 -0.88
N GLU A 6 12.66 18.24 -0.11
CA GLU A 6 13.71 17.21 0.01
C GLU A 6 13.22 15.98 0.78
N ALA A 7 12.46 16.17 1.87
CA ALA A 7 11.87 15.06 2.65
C ALA A 7 10.76 14.33 1.87
N ALA A 8 9.89 15.06 1.17
CA ALA A 8 8.85 14.46 0.33
C ALA A 8 9.41 13.75 -0.92
N SER A 9 10.63 14.09 -1.33
CA SER A 9 11.33 13.47 -2.46
C SER A 9 12.18 12.26 -2.06
N GLU A 10 12.12 11.79 -0.81
CA GLU A 10 12.86 10.59 -0.43
C GLU A 10 12.34 9.37 -1.22
N PRO A 11 13.18 8.72 -2.06
CA PRO A 11 12.76 7.60 -2.90
C PRO A 11 12.10 6.46 -2.11
N ARG A 12 12.46 6.35 -0.83
CA ARG A 12 11.94 5.36 0.11
C ARG A 12 10.43 5.44 0.27
N HIS A 13 9.85 6.63 0.31
CA HIS A 13 8.40 6.79 0.44
C HIS A 13 7.65 6.31 -0.79
N TYR A 14 8.17 6.59 -1.97
CA TYR A 14 7.60 6.12 -3.24
C TYR A 14 7.67 4.59 -3.37
N ILE A 15 8.78 3.96 -2.95
CA ILE A 15 8.91 2.50 -2.97
C ILE A 15 7.88 1.84 -2.04
N ILE A 16 7.69 2.36 -0.83
CA ILE A 16 6.70 1.82 0.12
C ILE A 16 5.27 2.01 -0.43
N LEU A 17 4.98 3.14 -1.07
CA LEU A 17 3.69 3.39 -1.70
C LEU A 17 3.43 2.41 -2.85
N VAL A 18 4.42 2.16 -3.72
CA VAL A 18 4.33 1.19 -4.82
C VAL A 18 4.09 -0.21 -4.26
N LEU A 19 4.79 -0.63 -3.21
CA LEU A 19 4.53 -1.92 -2.55
C LEU A 19 3.11 -2.01 -1.99
N ALA A 20 2.60 -0.94 -1.39
CA ALA A 20 1.22 -0.90 -0.88
C ALA A 20 0.19 -1.03 -2.02
N ILE A 21 0.43 -0.40 -3.17
CA ILE A 21 -0.42 -0.52 -4.36
C ILE A 21 -0.39 -1.95 -4.90
N VAL A 22 0.79 -2.57 -5.00
CA VAL A 22 0.93 -3.96 -5.44
C VAL A 22 0.17 -4.91 -4.51
N LEU A 23 0.28 -4.73 -3.20
CA LEU A 23 -0.50 -5.50 -2.22
C LEU A 23 -2.01 -5.32 -2.41
N GLY A 24 -2.46 -4.09 -2.69
CA GLY A 24 -3.85 -3.81 -3.03
C GLY A 24 -4.31 -4.54 -4.28
N LEU A 25 -3.51 -4.50 -5.36
CA LEU A 25 -3.81 -5.20 -6.61
C LEU A 25 -3.85 -6.72 -6.42
N VAL A 26 -2.92 -7.29 -5.65
CA VAL A 26 -2.92 -8.72 -5.30
C VAL A 26 -4.15 -9.09 -4.48
N GLY A 27 -4.54 -8.27 -3.50
CA GLY A 27 -5.76 -8.48 -2.72
C GLY A 27 -7.02 -8.47 -3.59
N ILE A 28 -7.15 -7.49 -4.51
CA ILE A 28 -8.27 -7.45 -5.46
C ILE A 28 -8.25 -8.68 -6.38
N TYR A 29 -7.10 -9.07 -6.89
CA TYR A 29 -6.97 -10.23 -7.76
C TYR A 29 -7.38 -11.52 -7.05
N LEU A 30 -6.90 -11.74 -5.81
CA LEU A 30 -7.23 -12.91 -5.01
C LEU A 30 -8.71 -12.96 -4.63
N ARG A 31 -9.39 -11.81 -4.56
CA ARG A 31 -10.84 -11.76 -4.29
C ARG A 31 -11.68 -12.43 -5.38
N PHE A 32 -11.17 -12.47 -6.60
CA PHE A 32 -11.81 -13.14 -7.74
C PHE A 32 -11.20 -14.49 -8.06
N ALA A 33 -10.22 -14.93 -7.28
CA ALA A 33 -9.59 -16.22 -7.48
C ALA A 33 -10.48 -17.34 -6.93
N ASP A 34 -10.64 -18.40 -7.72
CA ASP A 34 -11.54 -19.51 -7.41
C ASP A 34 -10.79 -20.60 -6.63
N PHE A 35 -10.52 -20.33 -5.35
CA PHE A 35 -9.94 -21.31 -4.44
C PHE A 35 -10.47 -21.14 -3.01
N LYS A 36 -10.38 -22.21 -2.22
CA LYS A 36 -10.90 -22.24 -0.85
C LYS A 36 -10.24 -21.15 0.00
N HIS A 37 -11.05 -20.34 0.69
CA HIS A 37 -10.62 -19.19 1.52
C HIS A 37 -10.04 -17.99 0.74
N SER A 38 -10.21 -17.91 -0.59
CA SER A 38 -9.69 -16.80 -1.39
C SER A 38 -10.22 -15.42 -0.95
N SER A 39 -11.51 -15.34 -0.60
CA SER A 39 -12.13 -14.10 -0.11
C SER A 39 -11.57 -13.64 1.24
N GLU A 40 -11.37 -14.56 2.18
CA GLU A 40 -10.84 -14.26 3.51
C GLU A 40 -9.39 -13.79 3.43
N ILE A 41 -8.58 -14.46 2.59
CA ILE A 41 -7.18 -14.08 2.35
C ILE A 41 -7.10 -12.72 1.64
N ALA A 42 -7.96 -12.49 0.65
CA ALA A 42 -8.04 -11.21 -0.05
C ALA A 42 -8.39 -10.06 0.89
N ASP A 43 -9.37 -10.24 1.78
CA ASP A 43 -9.77 -9.21 2.74
C ASP A 43 -8.65 -8.86 3.72
N VAL A 44 -7.89 -9.86 4.21
CA VAL A 44 -6.72 -9.62 5.08
C VAL A 44 -5.62 -8.86 4.33
N ILE A 45 -5.31 -9.24 3.09
CA ILE A 45 -4.29 -8.58 2.28
C ILE A 45 -4.69 -7.14 1.97
N LEU A 46 -5.95 -6.91 1.60
CA LEU A 46 -6.49 -5.57 1.37
C LEU A 46 -6.42 -4.71 2.61
N PHE A 47 -6.81 -5.26 3.78
CA PHE A 47 -6.74 -4.54 5.05
C PHE A 47 -5.32 -4.09 5.38
N ILE A 48 -4.34 -5.00 5.25
CA ILE A 48 -2.92 -4.68 5.48
C ILE A 48 -2.41 -3.65 4.47
N GLY A 49 -2.71 -3.84 3.18
CA GLY A 49 -2.31 -2.91 2.11
C GLY A 49 -2.85 -1.50 2.34
N THR A 50 -4.12 -1.37 2.76
CA THR A 50 -4.74 -0.09 3.10
C THR A 50 -4.05 0.57 4.30
N ILE A 51 -3.74 -0.17 5.38
CA ILE A 51 -3.03 0.40 6.53
C ILE A 51 -1.65 0.93 6.13
N ILE A 52 -0.90 0.17 5.32
CA ILE A 52 0.43 0.57 4.85
C ILE A 52 0.34 1.81 3.95
N ALA A 53 -0.62 1.84 3.02
CA ALA A 53 -0.84 2.99 2.15
C ALA A 53 -1.15 4.26 2.95
N ILE A 54 -2.08 4.18 3.90
CA ILE A 54 -2.48 5.31 4.75
C ILE A 54 -1.28 5.80 5.57
N LYS A 55 -0.55 4.90 6.23
CA LYS A 55 0.66 5.26 6.99
C LYS A 55 1.71 5.94 6.12
N THR A 56 1.91 5.45 4.90
CA THR A 56 2.87 6.02 3.95
C THR A 56 2.46 7.44 3.55
N VAL A 57 1.18 7.66 3.24
CA VAL A 57 0.65 8.99 2.89
C VAL A 57 0.84 9.98 4.04
N PHE A 58 0.48 9.58 5.27
CA PHE A 58 0.70 10.44 6.44
C PHE A 58 2.18 10.73 6.70
N ASN A 59 3.08 9.80 6.41
CA ASN A 59 4.52 10.04 6.51
C ASN A 59 5.03 11.01 5.43
N ILE A 60 4.50 10.94 4.20
CA ILE A 60 4.85 11.88 3.12
C ILE A 60 4.38 13.31 3.45
N MET A 61 3.22 13.43 4.09
CA MET A 61 2.62 14.72 4.43
C MET A 61 3.28 15.43 5.63
N LYS A 62 4.12 14.73 6.40
CA LYS A 62 4.68 15.23 7.66
C LYS A 62 6.00 15.95 7.44
#